data_AF-A0A2J5PUN9-F1
#
_entry.id   AF-A0A2J5PUN9-F1
#
_cell.length_a   1.000
_cell.length_b   1.000
_cell.length_c   1.000
_cell.angle_alpha   90.00
_cell.angle_beta   90.00
_cell.angle_gamma   90.00
#
_symmetry.space_group_name_H-M   'P 1'
#
loop_
_entity.id
_entity.type
_entity.pdbx_description
1 polymer ?
#
loop_
_entity_poly.entity_id
_entity_poly.type
_entity_poly.pdbx_seq_one_letter_code
_entity_poly.pdbx_strand_id
1 'polypeptide(L)'
;ITLAGVLSIPLLLPDGNVFPARYELVFLAAGVILFSLFVGVIVLPILLRHIESTDHVQQRKEERLARAATADVAIVAIQKMEERLAADTKENIDNQLLTEVSSRVIGNLRRRVDGRNDVETSMLEESLERRFRLAALRSERGELYHLRATRQISNETLQKLLHDLDLLEALLIEDQ
;
A
#
# COMPACT_ATOMS: atom_id res chain seq x y z
N ILE A 1 -8.38 -4.19 42.98
CA ILE A 1 -8.77 -4.62 44.35
C ILE A 1 -7.58 -5.20 45.14
N THR A 2 -6.52 -5.68 44.49
CA THR A 2 -5.34 -6.32 45.14
C THR A 2 -4.55 -5.40 46.08
N LEU A 3 -4.02 -4.27 45.60
CA LEU A 3 -3.23 -3.35 46.44
C LEU A 3 -4.10 -2.58 47.45
N ALA A 4 -5.28 -2.15 47.01
CA ALA A 4 -6.24 -1.41 47.84
C ALA A 4 -6.67 -2.22 49.08
N GLY A 5 -6.83 -3.54 48.97
CA GLY A 5 -7.16 -4.42 50.09
C GLY A 5 -6.02 -4.61 51.10
N VAL A 6 -4.76 -4.62 50.64
CA VAL A 6 -3.60 -4.74 51.55
C VAL A 6 -3.28 -3.40 52.23
N LEU A 7 -3.51 -2.27 51.55
CA LEU A 7 -3.33 -0.93 52.13
C LEU A 7 -4.40 -0.55 53.16
N SER A 8 -5.57 -1.20 53.14
CA SER A 8 -6.60 -1.04 54.19
C SER A 8 -6.27 -1.76 55.50
N ILE A 9 -5.19 -2.55 55.55
CA ILE A 9 -4.74 -3.24 56.77
C ILE A 9 -4.05 -2.22 57.69
N PRO A 10 -4.42 -2.15 58.99
CA PRO A 10 -3.84 -1.19 59.94
C PRO A 10 -2.34 -1.39 60.12
N LEU A 11 -1.61 -0.28 60.31
CA LEU A 11 -0.16 -0.30 60.48
C LEU A 11 0.29 -0.88 61.84
N LEU A 12 -0.57 -0.73 62.86
CA LEU A 12 -0.30 -1.08 64.25
C LEU A 12 -1.48 -1.89 64.81
N LEU A 13 -1.18 -2.80 65.72
CA LEU A 13 -2.17 -3.46 66.57
C LEU A 13 -2.70 -2.47 67.62
N PRO A 14 -3.87 -2.75 68.23
CA PRO A 14 -4.41 -1.95 69.34
C PRO A 14 -3.43 -1.77 70.50
N ASP A 15 -2.51 -2.72 70.68
CA ASP A 15 -1.46 -2.70 71.71
C ASP A 15 -0.19 -1.91 71.31
N GLY A 16 -0.19 -1.24 70.16
CA GLY A 16 0.92 -0.39 69.68
C GLY A 16 2.05 -1.13 68.95
N ASN A 17 1.99 -2.46 68.83
CA ASN A 17 2.95 -3.27 68.08
C ASN A 17 2.70 -3.22 66.56
N VAL A 18 3.74 -3.38 65.74
CA VAL A 18 3.61 -3.42 64.26
C VAL A 18 2.78 -4.63 63.79
N PHE A 19 1.96 -4.43 62.76
CA PHE A 19 1.15 -5.51 62.19
C PHE A 19 2.04 -6.59 61.56
N PRO A 20 1.98 -7.86 62.02
CA PRO A 20 2.82 -8.92 61.53
C PRO A 20 2.45 -9.30 60.08
N ALA A 21 3.41 -9.76 59.30
CA ALA A 21 3.23 -10.27 57.94
C ALA A 21 2.75 -9.26 56.87
N ARG A 22 2.74 -7.95 57.15
CA ARG A 22 2.26 -6.92 56.21
C ARG A 22 3.13 -6.81 54.95
N TYR A 23 4.45 -6.93 55.09
CA TYR A 23 5.37 -6.82 53.95
C TYR A 23 5.20 -8.00 53.00
N GLU A 24 4.90 -9.18 53.53
CA GLU A 24 4.63 -10.41 52.81
C GLU A 24 3.32 -10.30 52.01
N LEU A 25 2.28 -9.69 52.59
CA LEU A 25 1.03 -9.41 51.89
C LEU A 25 1.21 -8.37 50.77
N VAL A 26 2.00 -7.31 51.02
CA VAL A 26 2.32 -6.31 49.98
C VAL A 26 3.13 -6.94 48.86
N PHE A 27 4.09 -7.81 49.19
CA PHE A 27 4.91 -8.54 48.23
C PHE A 27 4.07 -9.47 47.36
N LEU A 28 3.15 -10.24 47.96
CA LEU A 28 2.20 -11.08 47.21
C LEU A 28 1.27 -10.25 46.32
N ALA A 29 0.73 -9.15 46.83
CA ALA A 29 -0.16 -8.28 46.04
C ALA A 29 0.58 -7.68 44.82
N ALA A 30 1.81 -7.19 45.01
CA ALA A 30 2.65 -6.69 43.92
C ALA A 30 3.00 -7.82 42.92
N GLY A 31 3.33 -9.01 43.41
CA GLY A 31 3.62 -10.18 42.59
C GLY A 31 2.41 -10.60 41.73
N VAL A 32 1.21 -10.66 42.32
CA VAL A 32 -0.02 -10.98 41.60
C VAL A 32 -0.34 -9.92 40.54
N ILE A 33 -0.13 -8.64 40.84
CA ILE A 33 -0.31 -7.56 39.85
C ILE A 33 0.65 -7.76 38.67
N LEU A 34 1.95 -7.90 38.93
CA LEU A 34 2.96 -8.09 37.89
C LEU A 34 2.68 -9.34 37.06
N PHE A 35 2.35 -10.46 37.72
CA PHE A 35 2.01 -11.70 37.04
C PHE A 35 0.77 -11.55 36.16
N SER A 36 -0.29 -10.91 36.67
CA SER A 36 -1.53 -10.68 35.91
C SER A 36 -1.30 -9.79 34.69
N LEU A 37 -0.49 -8.74 34.82
CA LEU A 37 -0.12 -7.87 33.71
C LEU A 37 0.73 -8.62 32.69
N PHE A 38 1.72 -9.40 33.13
CA PHE A 38 2.57 -10.19 32.25
C PHE A 38 1.76 -11.21 31.44
N VAL A 39 0.86 -11.94 32.11
CA VAL A 39 -0.07 -12.86 31.45
C VAL A 39 -0.98 -12.09 30.49
N GLY A 40 -1.55 -10.96 30.90
CA GLY A 40 -2.39 -10.13 30.04
C GLY A 40 -1.69 -9.66 28.77
N VAL A 41 -0.44 -9.19 28.88
CA VAL A 41 0.38 -8.73 27.75
C VAL A 41 0.69 -9.86 26.76
N ILE A 42 0.86 -11.10 27.23
CA ILE A 42 1.13 -12.25 26.34
C ILE A 42 -0.16 -12.84 25.77
N VAL A 43 -1.20 -12.97 26.59
CA VAL A 43 -2.45 -13.66 26.24
C VAL A 43 -3.31 -12.80 25.32
N LEU A 44 -3.39 -11.49 25.56
CA LEU A 44 -4.18 -10.57 24.74
C LEU A 44 -3.83 -10.59 23.24
N PRO A 45 -2.55 -10.45 22.81
CA PRO A 45 -2.22 -10.51 21.38
C PRO A 45 -2.52 -11.89 20.77
N ILE A 46 -2.39 -12.98 21.53
CA ILE A 46 -2.70 -14.34 21.03
C ILE A 46 -4.20 -14.50 20.76
N LEU A 47 -5.06 -13.97 21.64
CA LEU A 47 -6.52 -13.97 21.45
C LEU A 47 -6.95 -13.06 20.30
N LEU A 48 -6.37 -11.86 20.18
CA LEU A 48 -6.72 -10.90 19.13
C LEU A 48 -6.25 -11.33 17.73
N ARG A 49 -5.08 -11.98 17.64
CA ARG A 49 -4.50 -12.39 16.35
C ARG A 49 -5.40 -13.29 15.51
N HIS A 50 -6.25 -14.11 16.14
CA HIS A 50 -7.16 -15.01 15.43
C HIS A 50 -8.43 -14.31 14.92
N ILE A 51 -8.85 -13.21 15.56
CA ILE A 51 -10.05 -12.46 15.19
C ILE A 51 -9.75 -11.58 13.98
N GLU A 52 -8.67 -10.80 14.04
CA GLU A 52 -8.24 -9.92 12.94
C GLU A 52 -7.88 -10.71 11.67
N SER A 53 -7.22 -11.86 11.80
CA SER A 53 -6.84 -12.66 10.64
C SER A 53 -8.04 -13.17 9.83
N THR A 54 -9.16 -13.45 10.51
CA THR A 54 -10.36 -13.98 9.84
C THR A 54 -11.07 -12.88 9.06
N ASP A 55 -11.16 -11.68 9.62
CA ASP A 55 -11.76 -10.51 8.98
C ASP A 55 -10.94 -10.05 7.75
N HIS A 56 -9.62 -9.99 7.88
CA HIS A 56 -8.74 -9.64 6.75
C HIS A 56 -8.79 -10.65 5.59
N VAL A 57 -8.92 -11.95 5.88
CA VAL A 57 -9.04 -12.97 4.83
C VAL A 57 -10.38 -12.85 4.11
N GLN A 58 -11.45 -12.54 4.82
CA GLN A 58 -12.77 -12.35 4.24
C GLN A 58 -12.82 -11.07 3.38
N GLN A 59 -12.32 -9.95 3.89
CA GLN A 59 -12.20 -8.69 3.14
C GLN A 59 -11.37 -8.87 1.86
N ARG A 60 -10.23 -9.56 1.92
CA ARG A 60 -9.42 -9.84 0.72
C ARG A 60 -10.16 -10.68 -0.32
N LYS A 61 -11.01 -11.62 0.10
CA LYS A 61 -11.84 -12.41 -0.83
C LYS A 61 -12.92 -11.55 -1.47
N GLU A 62 -13.60 -10.73 -0.69
CA GLU A 62 -14.62 -9.80 -1.17
C GLU A 62 -14.04 -8.79 -2.17
N GLU A 63 -12.87 -8.24 -1.85
CA GLU A 63 -12.14 -7.32 -2.72
C GLU A 63 -11.73 -8.00 -4.05
N ARG A 64 -11.20 -9.22 -3.99
CA ARG A 64 -10.85 -9.98 -5.20
C ARG A 64 -12.07 -10.26 -6.07
N LEU A 65 -13.19 -10.62 -5.46
CA LEU A 65 -14.45 -10.85 -6.17
C LEU A 65 -14.96 -9.57 -6.83
N ALA A 66 -14.94 -8.44 -6.11
CA ALA A 66 -15.33 -7.14 -6.64
C ALA A 66 -14.42 -6.69 -7.80
N ARG A 67 -13.09 -6.86 -7.67
CA ARG A 67 -12.11 -6.55 -8.73
C ARG A 67 -12.35 -7.40 -9.98
N ALA A 68 -12.59 -8.70 -9.82
CA ALA A 68 -12.89 -9.59 -10.95
C ALA A 68 -14.18 -9.16 -11.67
N ALA A 69 -15.27 -8.96 -10.91
CA ALA A 69 -16.56 -8.59 -11.48
C ALA A 69 -16.51 -7.23 -12.20
N THR A 70 -15.84 -6.23 -11.61
CA THR A 70 -15.71 -4.90 -12.23
C THR A 70 -14.85 -4.93 -13.48
N ALA A 71 -13.77 -5.71 -13.50
CA ALA A 71 -12.95 -5.89 -14.69
C ALA A 71 -13.71 -6.57 -15.82
N ASP A 72 -14.50 -7.61 -15.55
CA ASP A 72 -15.30 -8.27 -16.58
C ASP A 72 -16.29 -7.29 -17.23
N VAL A 73 -16.98 -6.48 -16.43
CA VAL A 73 -17.89 -5.44 -16.94
C VAL A 73 -17.16 -4.42 -17.80
N ALA A 74 -15.97 -3.98 -17.37
CA ALA A 74 -15.16 -3.03 -18.12
C ALA A 74 -14.60 -3.62 -19.43
N ILE A 75 -14.22 -4.90 -19.47
CA ILE A 75 -13.81 -5.59 -20.71
C ILE A 75 -14.95 -5.59 -21.71
N VAL A 76 -16.17 -5.95 -21.27
CA VAL A 76 -17.35 -5.95 -22.14
C VAL A 76 -17.66 -4.55 -22.66
N ALA A 77 -17.51 -3.51 -21.83
CA ALA A 77 -17.69 -2.13 -22.25
C ALA A 77 -16.67 -1.71 -23.33
N ILE A 78 -15.41 -2.12 -23.20
CA ILE A 78 -14.36 -1.85 -24.19
C ILE A 78 -14.67 -2.58 -25.50
N GLN A 79 -15.06 -3.86 -25.45
CA GLN A 79 -15.43 -4.63 -26.65
C GLN A 79 -16.62 -3.99 -27.40
N LYS A 80 -17.64 -3.55 -26.66
CA LYS A 80 -18.79 -2.84 -27.25
C LYS A 80 -18.39 -1.48 -27.85
N MET A 81 -17.42 -0.80 -27.24
CA MET A 81 -16.87 0.44 -27.78
C MET A 81 -16.07 0.18 -29.06
N GLU A 82 -15.26 -0.88 -29.08
CA GLU A 82 -14.53 -1.34 -30.27
C GLU A 82 -15.51 -1.62 -31.43
N GLU A 83 -16.57 -2.41 -31.19
CA GLU A 83 -17.58 -2.69 -32.22
C GLU A 83 -18.27 -1.42 -32.75
N ARG A 84 -18.55 -0.45 -31.86
CA ARG A 84 -19.17 0.83 -32.26
C ARG A 84 -18.23 1.68 -33.11
N LEU A 85 -16.96 1.77 -32.73
CA LEU A 85 -15.95 2.54 -33.45
C LEU A 85 -15.62 1.88 -34.80
N ALA A 86 -15.55 0.55 -34.85
CA ALA A 86 -15.37 -0.19 -36.10
C ALA A 86 -16.55 -0.02 -37.07
N ALA A 87 -17.78 0.18 -36.54
CA ALA A 87 -18.97 0.44 -37.34
C ALA A 87 -19.15 1.91 -37.71
N ASP A 88 -18.48 2.85 -37.03
CA ASP A 88 -18.60 4.27 -37.31
C ASP A 88 -17.67 4.69 -38.45
N THR A 89 -18.24 4.84 -39.65
CA THR A 89 -17.50 5.24 -40.85
C THR A 89 -17.01 6.70 -40.82
N LYS A 90 -17.46 7.52 -39.84
CA LYS A 90 -17.01 8.93 -39.73
C LYS A 90 -15.62 9.06 -39.13
N GLU A 91 -15.30 8.22 -38.15
CA GLU A 91 -13.97 8.13 -37.59
C GLU A 91 -13.22 7.10 -38.44
N ASN A 92 -12.51 7.57 -39.47
CA ASN A 92 -11.72 6.72 -40.38
C ASN A 92 -10.50 6.12 -39.67
N ILE A 93 -10.75 5.35 -38.60
CA ILE A 93 -9.77 4.71 -37.73
C ILE A 93 -9.41 3.37 -38.36
N ASP A 94 -8.12 3.07 -38.40
CA ASP A 94 -7.64 1.75 -38.82
C ASP A 94 -8.13 0.69 -37.83
N ASN A 95 -8.88 -0.28 -38.33
CA ASN A 95 -9.42 -1.38 -37.54
C ASN A 95 -8.30 -2.20 -36.86
N GLN A 96 -7.11 -2.25 -37.46
CA GLN A 96 -5.95 -2.92 -36.85
C GLN A 96 -5.46 -2.17 -35.60
N LEU A 97 -5.37 -0.83 -35.67
CA LEU A 97 -4.99 0.00 -34.51
C LEU A 97 -6.03 -0.09 -33.40
N LEU A 98 -7.31 -0.13 -33.77
CA LEU A 98 -8.42 -0.25 -32.83
C LEU A 98 -8.30 -1.54 -31.98
N THR A 99 -8.11 -2.69 -32.64
CA THR A 99 -7.97 -3.99 -31.98
C THR A 99 -6.65 -4.11 -31.19
N GLU A 100 -5.57 -3.50 -31.67
CA GLU A 100 -4.30 -3.46 -30.92
C GLU A 100 -4.46 -2.68 -29.60
N VAL A 101 -5.08 -1.50 -29.65
CA VAL A 101 -5.31 -0.69 -28.46
C VAL A 101 -6.29 -1.38 -27.51
N SER A 102 -7.40 -1.93 -28.02
CA SER A 102 -8.38 -2.63 -27.17
C SER A 102 -7.77 -3.84 -26.47
N SER A 103 -7.00 -4.66 -27.20
CA SER A 103 -6.33 -5.84 -26.65
C SER A 103 -5.28 -5.48 -25.59
N ARG A 104 -4.54 -4.40 -25.79
CA ARG A 104 -3.58 -3.89 -24.79
C ARG A 104 -4.28 -3.43 -23.51
N VAL A 105 -5.40 -2.71 -23.62
CA VAL A 105 -6.16 -2.22 -22.47
C VAL A 105 -6.84 -3.39 -21.73
N ILE A 106 -7.45 -4.33 -22.46
CA ILE A 106 -8.06 -5.55 -21.89
C ILE A 106 -6.98 -6.40 -21.19
N GLY A 107 -5.81 -6.56 -21.81
CA GLY A 107 -4.68 -7.28 -21.22
C GLY A 107 -4.21 -6.68 -19.89
N ASN A 108 -4.13 -5.34 -19.80
CA ASN A 108 -3.84 -4.63 -18.55
C ASN A 108 -4.92 -4.83 -17.49
N LEU A 109 -6.19 -4.96 -17.88
CA LEU A 109 -7.27 -5.18 -16.92
C LEU A 109 -7.26 -6.62 -16.38
N ARG A 110 -7.01 -7.61 -17.25
CA ARG A 110 -6.86 -9.03 -16.84
C ARG A 110 -5.70 -9.23 -15.89
N ARG A 111 -4.54 -8.63 -16.16
CA ARG A 111 -3.37 -8.67 -15.26
C ARG A 111 -3.67 -8.15 -13.86
N ARG A 112 -4.51 -7.11 -13.75
CA ARG A 112 -4.95 -6.55 -12.45
C ARG A 112 -5.86 -7.49 -11.67
N VAL A 113 -6.60 -8.39 -12.33
CA VAL A 113 -7.54 -9.35 -11.71
C VAL A 113 -6.86 -10.63 -11.28
N ASP A 114 -5.95 -11.17 -12.11
CA ASP A 114 -5.33 -12.49 -11.90
C ASP A 114 -4.55 -12.60 -10.59
N GLY A 115 -4.32 -11.49 -9.87
CA GLY A 115 -3.74 -11.52 -8.53
C GLY A 115 -2.33 -12.09 -8.50
N ARG A 116 -1.70 -12.27 -9.66
CA ARG A 116 -0.27 -12.59 -9.83
C ARG A 116 0.63 -11.48 -9.26
N ASN A 117 0.02 -10.35 -8.97
CA ASN A 117 0.50 -9.28 -8.14
C ASN A 117 0.32 -9.69 -6.68
N ASP A 118 1.21 -10.54 -6.15
CA ASP A 118 1.56 -10.37 -4.74
C ASP A 118 1.86 -8.88 -4.58
N VAL A 119 1.28 -8.24 -3.57
CA VAL A 119 1.42 -6.78 -3.37
C VAL A 119 2.90 -6.38 -3.44
N GLU A 120 3.76 -7.24 -2.92
CA GLU A 120 5.22 -7.14 -3.01
C GLU A 120 5.77 -7.21 -4.45
N THR A 121 5.32 -8.15 -5.28
CA THR A 121 5.72 -8.23 -6.70
C THR A 121 5.22 -7.03 -7.49
N SER A 122 4.00 -6.55 -7.23
CA SER A 122 3.45 -5.35 -7.89
C SER A 122 4.26 -4.10 -7.54
N MET A 123 4.61 -3.93 -6.27
CA MET A 123 5.44 -2.81 -5.80
C MET A 123 6.85 -2.88 -6.41
N LEU A 124 7.42 -4.09 -6.53
CA LEU A 124 8.71 -4.30 -7.17
C LEU A 124 8.67 -3.95 -8.66
N GLU A 125 7.66 -4.44 -9.41
CA GLU A 125 7.48 -4.12 -10.83
C GLU A 125 7.34 -2.61 -11.05
N GLU A 126 6.50 -1.94 -10.26
CA GLU A 126 6.29 -0.49 -10.36
C GLU A 126 7.57 0.29 -10.03
N SER A 127 8.32 -0.13 -9.00
CA SER A 127 9.60 0.48 -8.65
C SER A 127 10.64 0.31 -9.76
N LEU A 128 10.65 -0.83 -10.46
CA LEU A 128 11.55 -1.11 -11.57
C LEU A 128 11.17 -0.28 -12.79
N GLU A 129 9.89 -0.23 -13.14
CA GLU A 129 9.39 0.59 -14.24
C GLU A 129 9.76 2.06 -14.04
N ARG A 130 9.54 2.59 -12.84
CA ARG A 130 9.90 3.97 -12.47
C ARG A 130 11.40 4.22 -12.63
N ARG A 131 12.25 3.29 -12.17
CA ARG A 131 13.71 3.39 -12.32
C ARG A 131 14.12 3.40 -13.79
N PHE A 132 13.52 2.57 -14.63
CA PHE A 132 13.81 2.55 -16.07
C PHE A 132 13.38 3.86 -16.75
N ARG A 133 12.19 4.38 -16.42
CA ARG A 133 11.71 5.67 -16.95
C ARG A 133 12.63 6.83 -16.55
N LEU A 134 13.05 6.89 -15.28
CA LEU A 134 14.02 7.91 -14.82
C LEU A 134 15.38 7.79 -15.52
N ALA A 135 15.85 6.57 -15.76
CA ALA A 135 17.09 6.35 -16.50
C ALA A 135 16.97 6.85 -17.96
N ALA A 136 15.84 6.61 -18.61
CA ALA A 136 15.56 7.12 -19.96
C ALA A 136 15.56 8.65 -20.00
N LEU A 137 14.81 9.30 -19.10
CA LEU A 137 14.76 10.78 -19.02
C LEU A 137 16.14 11.41 -18.82
N ARG A 138 16.99 10.80 -17.98
CA ARG A 138 18.38 11.26 -17.78
C ARG A 138 19.21 11.14 -19.05
N SER A 139 19.02 10.07 -19.81
CA SER A 139 19.71 9.89 -21.09
C SER A 139 19.24 10.91 -22.12
N GLU A 140 17.94 11.16 -22.23
CA GLU A 140 17.37 12.18 -23.13
C GLU A 140 17.90 13.57 -22.82
N ARG A 141 17.96 13.93 -21.53
CA ARG A 141 18.54 15.20 -21.08
C ARG A 141 20.02 15.32 -21.49
N GLY A 142 20.80 14.26 -21.36
CA GLY A 142 22.19 14.22 -21.84
C GLY A 142 22.32 14.50 -23.33
N GLU A 143 21.45 13.88 -24.14
CA GLU A 143 21.43 14.08 -25.59
C GLU A 143 21.03 15.51 -25.98
N LEU A 144 20.05 16.11 -25.29
CA LEU A 144 19.67 17.50 -25.53
C LEU A 144 20.84 18.47 -25.30
N TYR A 145 21.66 18.26 -24.26
CA TYR A 145 22.86 19.07 -24.06
C TYR A 145 23.91 18.84 -25.17
N HIS A 146 24.05 17.61 -25.66
CA HIS A 146 24.94 17.29 -26.78
C HIS A 146 24.48 17.97 -28.09
N LEU A 147 23.19 17.91 -28.41
CA LEU A 147 22.60 18.60 -29.56
C LEU A 147 22.76 20.13 -29.47
N ARG A 148 22.69 20.68 -28.24
CA ARG A 148 22.98 22.10 -28.01
C ARG A 148 24.45 22.43 -28.25
N ALA A 149 25.37 21.60 -27.74
CA ALA A 149 26.81 21.80 -27.90
C ALA A 149 27.24 21.75 -29.37
N THR A 150 26.62 20.87 -30.15
CA THR A 150 26.82 20.74 -31.60
C THR A 150 26.05 21.80 -32.43
N ARG A 151 25.35 22.74 -31.78
CA ARG A 151 24.53 23.80 -32.39
C ARG A 151 23.38 23.31 -33.28
N GLN A 152 22.92 22.06 -33.11
CA GLN A 152 21.77 21.53 -33.84
C GLN A 152 20.44 22.09 -33.34
N ILE A 153 20.38 22.51 -32.06
CA ILE A 153 19.18 23.09 -31.45
C ILE A 153 19.44 24.48 -30.85
N SER A 154 18.39 25.33 -30.88
CA SER A 154 18.41 26.66 -30.28
C SER A 154 18.34 26.59 -28.75
N ASN A 155 18.71 27.68 -28.06
CA ASN A 155 18.61 27.74 -26.60
C ASN A 155 17.17 27.68 -26.11
N GLU A 156 16.27 28.32 -26.85
CA GLU A 156 14.84 28.35 -26.53
C GLU A 156 14.23 26.95 -26.66
N THR A 157 14.58 26.22 -27.73
CA THR A 157 14.16 24.82 -27.92
C THR A 157 14.66 23.92 -26.80
N LEU A 158 15.93 24.10 -26.38
CA LEU A 158 16.49 23.35 -25.26
C LEU A 158 15.73 23.62 -23.96
N GLN A 159 15.49 24.89 -23.61
CA GLN A 159 14.78 25.24 -22.38
C GLN A 159 13.36 24.67 -22.36
N LYS A 160 12.65 24.73 -23.49
CA LYS A 160 11.31 24.16 -23.60
C LYS A 160 11.32 22.64 -23.37
N LEU A 161 12.19 21.91 -24.08
CA LEU A 161 12.26 20.46 -23.94
C LEU A 161 12.74 20.01 -22.55
N LEU A 162 13.70 20.72 -21.96
CA LEU A 162 14.12 20.43 -20.58
C LEU A 162 13.00 20.64 -19.58
N HIS A 163 12.16 21.67 -19.77
CA HIS A 163 11.01 21.91 -18.91
C HIS A 163 9.97 20.79 -19.01
N ASP A 164 9.70 20.29 -20.23
CA ASP A 164 8.79 19.16 -20.43
C ASP A 164 9.33 17.88 -19.75
N LEU A 165 10.65 17.64 -19.84
CA LEU A 165 11.30 16.52 -19.14
C LEU A 165 11.26 16.67 -17.61
N ASP A 166 11.46 17.89 -17.09
CA ASP A 166 11.34 18.18 -15.65
C ASP A 166 9.92 17.91 -15.13
N LEU A 167 8.89 18.25 -15.92
CA LEU A 167 7.51 17.97 -15.56
C LEU A 167 7.25 16.44 -15.50
N LEU A 168 7.74 15.69 -16.48
CA LEU A 168 7.64 14.22 -16.47
C LEU A 168 8.41 13.60 -15.31
N GLU A 169 9.60 14.12 -14.98
CA GLU A 169 10.38 13.67 -13.83
C GLU A 169 9.66 13.98 -12.50
N ALA A 170 9.03 15.16 -12.37
CA ALA A 170 8.26 15.53 -11.18
C ALA A 170 7.08 14.57 -10.95
N LEU A 171 6.32 14.23 -11.99
CA LEU A 171 5.22 13.26 -11.89
C LEU A 171 5.67 11.87 -11.44
N LEU A 172 6.92 11.48 -11.75
CA LEU A 172 7.48 10.20 -11.33
C LEU A 172 8.04 10.22 -9.90
N ILE A 173 8.36 11.39 -9.36
CA ILE A 173 8.91 11.57 -8.00
C ILE A 173 7.80 11.83 -6.98
N GLU A 174 6.70 12.51 -7.36
CA GLU A 174 5.63 12.92 -6.44
C GLU A 174 4.75 11.76 -5.92
N ASP A 175 4.79 10.61 -6.59
CA ASP A 175 4.16 9.34 -6.19
C ASP A 175 4.90 8.61 -5.02
N GLN A 176 5.65 9.33 -4.17
CA GLN A 176 6.45 8.80 -3.05
C GLN A 176 5.81 8.99 -1.67
#